data_AF-A0A5C7VTP4-F1
#
_entry.id   AF-A0A5C7VTP4-F1
#
_cell.length_a   1.000
_cell.length_b   1.000
_cell.length_c   1.000
_cell.angle_alpha   90.00
_cell.angle_beta   90.00
_cell.angle_gamma   90.00
#
_symmetry.space_group_name_H-M   'P 1'
#
loop_
_entity.id
_entity.type
_entity.pdbx_description
1 polymer ?
#
loop_
_entity_poly.entity_id
_entity_poly.type
_entity_poly.pdbx_seq_one_letter_code
_entity_poly.pdbx_strand_id
1 'polypeptide(L)' 'EADPARHIIPLTGDLPSPAAPPAGCHFNPRCAHAMPVCRAAYPPASSFSATHTAHCYLYSQEHRTTDYEH' A
#
# COMPACT_ATOMS: atom_id res chain seq x y z
N GLU A 1 34.63 8.53 1.79
CA GLU A 1 34.70 9.45 0.63
C GLU A 1 33.52 9.14 -0.28
N ALA A 2 32.83 10.16 -0.81
CA ALA A 2 31.61 10.00 -1.59
C ALA A 2 31.95 9.87 -3.09
N ASP A 3 31.42 8.83 -3.74
CA ASP A 3 31.60 8.54 -5.16
C ASP A 3 30.92 9.61 -6.05
N PRO A 4 31.65 10.28 -6.96
CA PRO A 4 31.13 11.36 -7.79
C PRO A 4 30.21 10.89 -8.94
N ALA A 5 30.03 9.58 -9.14
CA ALA A 5 29.27 9.03 -10.26
C ALA A 5 27.82 8.62 -9.90
N ARG A 6 27.38 8.81 -8.64
CA ARG A 6 25.99 8.54 -8.26
C ARG A 6 25.03 9.60 -8.80
N HIS A 7 24.31 9.25 -9.87
CA HIS A 7 23.10 9.94 -10.27
C HIS A 7 21.99 9.71 -9.23
N ILE A 8 21.77 10.72 -8.37
CA ILE A 8 20.63 10.77 -7.46
C ILE A 8 19.45 11.36 -8.22
N ILE A 9 18.34 10.61 -8.33
CA ILE A 9 17.08 11.13 -8.82
C ILE A 9 16.38 11.79 -7.62
N PRO A 10 16.24 13.13 -7.57
CA PRO A 10 15.52 13.78 -6.50
C PRO A 10 14.02 13.46 -6.62
N LEU A 11 13.45 12.79 -5.63
CA LEU A 11 12.00 12.68 -5.53
C LEU A 11 11.44 14.08 -5.29
N THR A 12 10.60 14.56 -6.21
CA THR A 12 9.97 15.87 -6.10
C THR A 12 8.72 15.76 -5.22
N GLY A 13 8.65 16.52 -4.14
CA GLY A 13 7.49 16.59 -3.24
C GLY A 13 7.87 16.54 -1.76
N ASP A 14 7.04 17.14 -0.92
CA ASP A 14 7.20 17.07 0.54
C ASP A 14 6.90 15.64 1.04
N LEU A 15 7.72 15.15 1.98
CA LEU A 15 7.45 13.88 2.63
C LEU A 15 6.24 14.10 3.55
N PRO A 16 5.07 13.48 3.29
CA PRO A 16 3.90 13.74 4.10
C PRO A 16 4.21 13.40 5.56
N SER A 17 3.96 14.34 6.46
CA SER A 17 4.28 14.18 7.87
C SER A 17 3.66 12.90 8.42
N PRO A 18 4.46 11.97 8.98
CA PRO A 18 3.94 10.72 9.55
C PRO A 18 3.05 10.96 10.78
N ALA A 19 3.03 12.18 11.32
CA ALA A 19 2.22 12.56 12.47
C ALA A 19 0.72 12.75 12.16
N ALA A 20 0.34 12.91 10.89
CA ALA A 20 -1.05 13.10 10.48
C ALA A 20 -1.46 12.09 9.39
N PRO A 21 -1.55 10.79 9.73
CA PRO A 21 -2.03 9.80 8.77
C PRO A 21 -3.46 10.13 8.33
N PRO A 22 -3.79 9.96 7.04
CA PRO A 22 -5.17 10.11 6.58
C PRO A 22 -6.05 9.04 7.21
N ALA A 23 -7.32 9.37 7.44
CA ALA A 23 -8.30 8.41 7.94
C ALA A 23 -8.42 7.20 7.01
N GLY A 24 -8.69 6.03 7.58
CA GLY A 24 -8.74 4.76 6.87
C GLY A 24 -7.36 4.27 6.43
N CYS A 25 -7.24 3.71 5.23
CA CYS A 25 -5.98 3.22 4.67
C CYS A 25 -5.00 4.37 4.42
N HIS A 26 -3.81 4.34 5.03
CA HIS A 26 -2.80 5.40 4.87
C HIS A 26 -2.36 5.65 3.42
N PHE A 27 -2.51 4.64 2.57
CA PHE A 27 -2.13 4.72 1.15
C PHE A 27 -3.24 5.31 0.26
N ASN A 28 -4.46 5.52 0.78
CA ASN A 28 -5.61 5.98 -0.02
C ASN A 28 -5.36 7.26 -0.85
N PRO A 29 -4.56 8.27 -0.41
CA PRO A 29 -4.35 9.48 -1.20
C PRO A 29 -3.48 9.27 -2.44
N ARG A 30 -2.75 8.15 -2.51
CA ARG A 30 -1.82 7.82 -3.60
C ARG A 30 -2.18 6.53 -4.34
N CYS A 31 -3.21 5.82 -3.90
CA CYS A 31 -3.63 4.55 -4.47
C CYS A 31 -4.50 4.75 -5.72
N ALA A 32 -4.10 4.19 -6.86
CA ALA A 32 -4.88 4.24 -8.10
C ALA A 32 -6.20 3.43 -8.04
N HIS A 33 -6.29 2.48 -7.09
CA HIS A 33 -7.48 1.64 -6.86
C HIS A 33 -8.24 2.04 -5.59
N ALA A 34 -8.07 3.28 -5.11
CA ALA A 34 -8.73 3.74 -3.88
C ALA A 34 -10.25 3.66 -4.00
N MET A 35 -10.89 2.87 -3.14
CA MET A 35 -12.34 2.76 -3.00
C MET A 35 -12.85 3.63 -1.84
N PRO A 36 -14.16 3.96 -1.77
CA PRO A 36 -14.72 4.71 -0.65
C PRO A 36 -14.39 4.12 0.73
N VAL A 37 -14.43 2.78 0.85
CA VAL A 37 -14.07 2.07 2.09
C VAL A 37 -12.62 2.33 2.52
N CYS A 38 -11.69 2.53 1.58
CA CYS A 38 -10.29 2.83 1.86
C CYS A 38 -10.09 4.17 2.59
N ARG A 39 -11.03 5.12 2.46
CA ARG A 39 -10.99 6.42 3.15
C ARG A 39 -11.70 6.40 4.50
N ALA A 40 -12.57 5.42 4.71
CA ALA A 40 -13.40 5.30 5.91
C ALA A 40 -12.77 4.37 6.96
N ALA A 41 -12.12 3.29 6.54
CA ALA A 41 -11.59 2.27 7.44
C ALA A 41 -10.25 1.69 6.98
N TYR A 42 -9.51 1.08 7.90
CA TYR A 42 -8.24 0.44 7.61
C TYR A 42 -8.47 -1.05 7.26
N PRO A 43 -7.88 -1.56 6.16
CA PRO A 43 -8.14 -2.92 5.70
C PRO A 43 -7.61 -4.00 6.66
N PRO A 44 -8.34 -5.12 6.79
CA PRO A 44 -7.84 -6.30 7.51
C PRO A 44 -6.64 -6.93 6.80
N ALA A 45 -5.89 -7.74 7.52
CA ALA A 45 -4.79 -8.52 6.97
C ALA A 45 -5.32 -9.61 6.02
N SER A 46 -4.71 -9.72 4.85
CA SER A 46 -4.95 -10.75 3.85
C SER A 46 -3.68 -11.56 3.65
N SER A 47 -3.68 -12.82 4.08
CA SER A 47 -2.52 -13.72 3.99
C SER A 47 -2.54 -14.52 2.68
N PHE A 48 -1.46 -14.44 1.90
CA PHE A 48 -1.31 -15.21 0.66
C PHE A 48 -0.44 -16.45 0.85
N SER A 49 0.44 -16.45 1.84
CA SER A 49 1.25 -17.59 2.26
C SER A 49 1.66 -17.44 3.73
N ALA A 50 2.47 -18.36 4.26
CA ALA A 50 3.01 -18.28 5.62
C ALA A 50 3.87 -17.02 5.87
N THR A 51 4.44 -16.41 4.82
CA THR A 51 5.36 -15.27 4.93
C THR A 51 4.89 -14.03 4.17
N HIS A 52 3.78 -14.12 3.43
CA HIS A 52 3.28 -13.03 2.59
C HIS A 52 1.89 -12.58 3.02
N THR A 53 1.77 -11.33 3.45
CA THR A 53 0.52 -10.71 3.91
C THR A 53 0.40 -9.29 3.36
N ALA A 54 -0.82 -8.85 3.04
CA ALA A 54 -1.12 -7.46 2.70
C ALA A 54 -2.34 -6.92 3.45
N HIS A 55 -2.37 -5.61 3.69
CA HIS A 55 -3.54 -4.90 4.22
C HIS A 55 -4.19 -4.11 3.07
N CYS A 56 -5.05 -4.75 2.29
CA CYS A 56 -5.68 -4.14 1.11
C CYS A 56 -7.09 -4.68 0.90
N TYR A 57 -8.08 -3.77 0.77
CA TYR A 57 -9.46 -4.16 0.45
C TYR A 57 -9.61 -4.81 -0.93
N LEU A 58 -8.68 -4.57 -1.86
CA LEU A 58 -8.69 -5.24 -3.17
C LEU A 58 -8.49 -6.76 -3.05
N TYR A 59 -7.83 -7.22 -1.98
CA TYR A 59 -7.47 -8.61 -1.79
C TYR A 59 -8.06 -9.21 -0.51
N SER A 60 -9.06 -8.56 0.09
CA SER A 60 -9.73 -9.11 1.27
C SER A 60 -10.22 -10.53 0.98
N GLN A 61 -9.90 -11.45 1.88
CA GLN A 61 -10.06 -12.91 1.73
C GLN A 61 -11.49 -13.40 1.50
N GLU A 62 -12.49 -12.51 1.46
CA GLU A 62 -13.89 -12.87 1.22
C GLU A 62 -14.11 -13.44 -0.20
N HIS A 63 -13.18 -13.22 -1.15
CA HIS A 63 -13.31 -13.61 -2.57
C HIS A 63 -12.07 -14.34 -3.15
N ARG A 64 -11.44 -15.28 -2.43
CA ARG A 64 -10.22 -15.96 -2.92
C ARG A 64 -10.30 -17.48 -3.07
N THR A 65 -11.46 -18.03 -3.38
CA THR A 65 -11.54 -19.39 -3.93
C THR A 65 -11.90 -19.28 -5.40
N THR A 66 -10.92 -19.44 -6.32
CA THR A 66 -11.06 -20.08 -7.66
C THR A 66 -10.19 -19.54 -8.81
N ASP A 67 -9.13 -18.74 -8.62
CA ASP A 67 -8.35 -18.28 -9.79
C ASP A 67 -6.83 -18.30 -9.59
N TYR A 68 -6.31 -19.35 -8.96
CA TYR A 68 -4.88 -19.65 -8.99
C TYR A 68 -4.66 -21.11 -9.40
N GLU A 69 -5.09 -21.44 -10.62
CA GLU A 69 -4.52 -22.55 -11.37
C GLU A 69 -3.41 -21.96 -12.26
N HIS A 70 -2.16 -22.30 -11.95
CA HIS A 70 -1.08 -22.40 -12.93
C HIS A 70 -0.37 -23.73 -12.71
#